data_AF-A0A558AS96-F1
#
_entry.id   AF-A0A558AS96-F1
#
_cell.length_a   1.000
_cell.length_b   1.000
_cell.length_c   1.000
_cell.angle_alpha   90.00
_cell.angle_beta   90.00
_cell.angle_gamma   90.00
#
_symmetry.space_group_name_H-M   'P 1'
#
loop_
_entity.id
_entity.type
_entity.pdbx_description
1 polymer ?
#
loop_
_entity_poly.entity_id
_entity_poly.type
_entity_poly.pdbx_seq_one_letter_code
_entity_poly.pdbx_strand_id
1 'polypeptide(L)'
;MDKVEKKTDAIQSELEAIEGSIEGAPITVDQVQLYKEYLDKLESLLNRLSAADNHLDAITKKMENQDASIEETEAEINDIRTSILEVKETIQSIFAEQMSSTGVVPDGLEEAEDPTYEVGSQAIIKADHMPGMYGAEATIAGAFDTVAYSVTYYPITGGDPVENHKWVIHEELEGPGEAPLEPGTEVTLDADHMKGMDGATAVIESAEDTTVYMLDFTTTTGEKVENHKWVTESELSPVE
;
A
#
# COMPACT_ATOMS: atom_id res chain seq x y z
N MET A 1 7.51 -18.15 35.04
CA MET A 1 6.29 -17.57 34.48
C MET A 1 6.49 -16.07 34.25
N ASP A 2 6.90 -15.31 35.27
CA ASP A 2 7.07 -13.84 35.29
C ASP A 2 7.81 -13.21 34.09
N LYS A 3 8.75 -13.94 33.48
CA LYS A 3 9.51 -13.45 32.31
C LYS A 3 8.68 -13.51 31.02
N VAL A 4 7.77 -14.48 30.91
CA VAL A 4 6.84 -14.61 29.78
C VAL A 4 5.80 -13.50 29.89
N GLU A 5 5.10 -13.42 31.03
CA GLU A 5 4.11 -12.36 31.33
C GLU A 5 4.65 -10.95 31.04
N LYS A 6 5.81 -10.57 31.61
CA LYS A 6 6.41 -9.25 31.35
C LYS A 6 6.72 -8.96 29.89
N LYS A 7 7.00 -10.00 29.09
CA LYS A 7 7.22 -9.83 27.64
C LYS A 7 5.89 -9.66 26.93
N THR A 8 4.90 -10.44 27.30
CA THR A 8 3.53 -10.38 26.78
C THR A 8 2.93 -8.99 27.06
N ASP A 9 3.00 -8.49 28.30
CA ASP A 9 2.55 -7.14 28.68
C ASP A 9 3.22 -6.03 27.86
N ALA A 10 4.54 -6.15 27.68
CA ALA A 10 5.30 -5.17 26.90
C ALA A 10 4.88 -5.17 25.42
N ILE A 11 4.60 -6.34 24.85
CA ILE A 11 4.09 -6.47 23.48
C ILE A 11 2.70 -5.84 23.37
N GLN A 12 1.81 -6.10 24.33
CA GLN A 12 0.47 -5.52 24.36
C GLN A 12 0.52 -3.99 24.43
N SER A 13 1.33 -3.41 25.33
CA SER A 13 1.45 -1.95 25.42
C SER A 13 2.00 -1.30 24.15
N GLU A 14 2.91 -1.98 23.44
CA GLU A 14 3.41 -1.50 22.14
C GLU A 14 2.34 -1.60 21.04
N LEU A 15 1.53 -2.67 21.04
CA LEU A 15 0.41 -2.83 20.13
C LEU A 15 -0.65 -1.74 20.33
N GLU A 16 -1.07 -1.50 21.58
CA GLU A 16 -2.06 -0.47 21.93
C GLU A 16 -1.60 0.93 21.49
N ALA A 17 -0.29 1.21 21.56
CA ALA A 17 0.26 2.47 21.09
C ALA A 17 0.20 2.60 19.56
N ILE A 18 0.40 1.51 18.80
CA ILE A 18 0.25 1.49 17.36
C ILE A 18 -1.22 1.69 16.98
N GLU A 19 -2.10 0.87 17.56
CA GLU A 19 -3.55 0.91 17.29
C GLU A 19 -4.13 2.29 17.57
N GLY A 20 -3.80 2.88 18.72
CA GLY A 20 -4.25 4.22 19.10
C GLY A 20 -3.70 5.36 18.23
N SER A 21 -2.70 5.09 17.38
CA SER A 21 -2.12 6.07 16.45
C SER A 21 -2.70 5.98 15.03
N ILE A 22 -3.56 5.00 14.76
CA ILE A 22 -4.21 4.85 13.45
C ILE A 22 -5.49 5.70 13.43
N GLU A 23 -5.44 6.84 12.74
CA GLU A 23 -6.54 7.83 12.69
C GLU A 23 -7.41 7.71 11.42
N GLY A 24 -7.08 6.81 10.50
CA GLY A 24 -7.80 6.59 9.24
C GLY A 24 -6.84 6.49 8.04
N ALA A 25 -7.35 6.73 6.84
CA ALA A 25 -6.51 6.71 5.65
C ALA A 25 -5.41 7.79 5.71
N PRO A 26 -4.13 7.43 5.44
CA PRO A 26 -3.05 8.39 5.45
C PRO A 26 -3.23 9.42 4.33
N ILE A 27 -3.07 10.70 4.67
CA ILE A 27 -3.23 11.82 3.71
C ILE A 27 -1.92 12.54 3.42
N THR A 28 -0.85 12.22 4.16
CA THR A 28 0.50 12.75 3.91
C THR A 28 1.50 11.62 3.70
N VAL A 29 2.61 11.92 3.04
CA VAL A 29 3.74 10.99 2.85
C VAL A 29 4.24 10.47 4.19
N ASP A 30 4.37 11.33 5.20
CA ASP A 30 4.81 10.95 6.54
C ASP A 30 3.87 9.92 7.18
N GLN A 31 2.55 10.07 7.00
CA GLN A 31 1.58 9.10 7.50
C GLN A 31 1.66 7.78 6.75
N VAL A 32 1.82 7.81 5.43
CA VAL A 32 2.04 6.60 4.62
C VAL A 32 3.29 5.86 5.11
N GLN A 33 4.40 6.59 5.29
CA GLN A 33 5.66 6.02 5.76
C GLN A 33 5.55 5.48 7.19
N LEU A 34 4.86 6.20 8.07
CA LEU A 34 4.59 5.77 9.44
C LEU A 34 3.80 4.45 9.47
N TYR A 35 2.80 4.30 8.59
CA TYR A 35 1.99 3.08 8.53
C TYR A 35 2.82 1.89 7.98
N LYS A 36 3.73 2.14 7.03
CA LYS A 36 4.72 1.14 6.60
C LYS A 36 5.61 0.70 7.78
N GLU A 37 6.10 1.65 8.58
CA GLU A 37 6.87 1.33 9.79
C GLU A 37 6.05 0.56 10.84
N TYR A 38 4.74 0.81 10.94
CA TYR A 38 3.86 0.03 11.82
C TYR A 38 3.74 -1.42 11.36
N LEU A 39 3.63 -1.70 10.06
CA LEU A 39 3.65 -3.08 9.53
C LEU A 39 4.93 -3.82 9.94
N ASP A 40 6.10 -3.18 9.81
CA ASP A 40 7.38 -3.76 10.24
C ASP A 40 7.43 -4.01 11.77
N LYS A 41 6.89 -3.07 12.55
CA LYS A 41 6.80 -3.21 14.02
C LYS A 41 5.87 -4.35 14.41
N LEU A 42 4.71 -4.49 13.76
CA LEU A 42 3.76 -5.58 14.03
C LEU A 42 4.39 -6.95 13.73
N GLU A 43 5.17 -7.07 12.65
CA GLU A 43 5.93 -8.29 12.36
C GLU A 43 6.99 -8.60 13.44
N SER A 44 7.69 -7.57 13.94
CA SER A 44 8.60 -7.71 15.08
C SER A 44 7.87 -8.16 16.36
N LEU A 45 6.67 -7.63 16.62
CA LEU A 45 5.83 -8.03 17.75
C LEU A 45 5.39 -9.50 17.63
N LEU A 46 4.95 -9.96 16.45
CA LEU A 46 4.61 -11.38 16.20
C LEU A 46 5.79 -12.31 16.48
N ASN A 47 6.99 -11.92 16.05
CA ASN A 47 8.21 -12.69 16.29
C ASN A 47 8.56 -12.76 17.79
N ARG A 48 8.46 -11.63 18.50
CA ARG A 48 8.68 -11.58 19.95
C ARG A 48 7.64 -12.38 20.72
N LEU A 49 6.38 -12.34 20.29
CA LEU A 49 5.28 -13.08 20.89
C LEU A 49 5.47 -14.59 20.69
N SER A 50 5.86 -15.01 19.49
CA SER A 50 6.21 -16.41 19.21
C SER A 50 7.39 -16.89 20.05
N ALA A 51 8.37 -16.03 20.33
CA ALA A 51 9.46 -16.37 21.25
C ALA A 51 9.02 -16.45 22.73
N ALA A 52 7.99 -15.69 23.13
CA ALA A 52 7.39 -15.80 24.46
C ALA A 52 6.60 -17.11 24.60
N ASP A 53 5.82 -17.45 23.58
CA ASP A 53 5.04 -18.68 23.46
C ASP A 53 5.95 -19.93 23.55
N ASN A 54 7.03 -19.97 22.76
CA ASN A 54 8.03 -21.04 22.84
C ASN A 54 8.69 -21.17 24.23
N HIS A 55 8.84 -20.05 24.96
CA HIS A 55 9.39 -20.07 26.30
C HIS A 55 8.36 -20.58 27.31
N LEU A 56 7.09 -20.26 27.13
CA LEU A 56 5.97 -20.80 27.91
C LEU A 56 5.90 -22.32 27.75
N ASP A 57 5.89 -22.81 26.51
CA ASP A 57 5.96 -24.23 26.16
C ASP A 57 7.09 -24.99 26.88
N ALA A 58 8.28 -24.37 26.92
CA ALA A 58 9.44 -24.96 27.57
C ALA A 58 9.32 -25.02 29.11
N ILE A 59 8.57 -24.09 29.70
CA ILE A 59 8.23 -24.11 31.13
C ILE A 59 7.15 -25.18 31.39
N THR A 60 6.09 -25.21 30.59
CA THR A 60 4.99 -26.18 30.70
C THR A 60 5.51 -27.62 30.66
N LYS A 61 6.43 -27.94 29.74
CA LYS A 61 7.06 -29.28 29.64
C LYS A 61 7.88 -29.70 30.88
N LYS A 62 8.36 -28.75 31.68
CA LYS A 62 9.13 -29.02 32.91
C LYS A 62 8.23 -29.17 34.14
N MET A 63 6.97 -28.77 34.03
CA MET A 63 6.00 -28.84 35.13
C MET A 63 5.19 -30.13 34.99
N GLU A 64 5.07 -30.89 36.09
CA GLU A 64 4.37 -32.20 36.08
C GLU A 64 2.83 -32.07 36.00
N ASN A 65 2.27 -30.88 36.23
CA ASN A 65 0.85 -30.55 36.09
C ASN A 65 0.68 -29.19 35.40
N GLN A 66 -0.37 -29.04 34.58
CA GLN A 66 -0.82 -27.74 34.07
C GLN A 66 -1.33 -26.89 35.25
N ASP A 67 -0.80 -25.67 35.34
CA ASP A 67 -1.18 -24.64 36.31
C ASP A 67 -2.17 -23.69 35.62
N ALA A 68 -3.20 -23.24 36.31
CA ALA A 68 -4.18 -22.28 35.79
C ALA A 68 -3.51 -20.99 35.26
N SER A 69 -2.39 -20.59 35.85
CA SER A 69 -1.60 -19.45 35.38
C SER A 69 -0.99 -19.67 33.99
N ILE A 70 -0.66 -20.91 33.61
CA ILE A 70 -0.13 -21.21 32.27
C ILE A 70 -1.25 -21.07 31.23
N GLU A 71 -2.43 -21.63 31.52
CA GLU A 71 -3.59 -21.54 30.63
C GLU A 71 -4.02 -20.08 30.40
N GLU A 72 -3.96 -19.25 31.45
CA GLU A 72 -4.25 -17.81 31.36
C GLU A 72 -3.23 -17.10 30.45
N THR A 73 -1.92 -17.31 30.64
CA THR A 73 -0.90 -16.71 29.78
C THR A 73 -0.95 -17.23 28.34
N GLU A 74 -1.29 -18.50 28.11
CA GLU A 74 -1.50 -19.06 26.77
C GLU A 74 -2.68 -18.36 26.06
N ALA A 75 -3.78 -18.11 26.79
CA ALA A 75 -4.92 -17.38 26.27
C ALA A 75 -4.54 -15.94 25.91
N GLU A 76 -3.87 -15.22 26.81
CA GLU A 76 -3.41 -13.84 26.56
C GLU A 76 -2.50 -13.74 25.33
N ILE A 77 -1.56 -14.68 25.17
CA ILE A 77 -0.67 -14.71 23.99
C ILE A 77 -1.48 -14.88 22.71
N ASN A 78 -2.50 -15.74 22.71
CA ASN A 78 -3.35 -15.96 21.53
C ASN A 78 -4.24 -14.74 21.22
N ASP A 79 -4.77 -14.08 22.25
CA ASP A 79 -5.55 -12.86 22.10
C ASP A 79 -4.70 -11.75 21.50
N ILE A 80 -3.50 -11.50 22.05
CA ILE A 80 -2.55 -10.51 21.52
C ILE A 80 -2.14 -10.85 20.09
N ARG A 81 -1.91 -12.13 19.78
CA ARG A 81 -1.58 -12.57 18.41
C ARG A 81 -2.70 -12.20 17.44
N THR A 82 -3.95 -12.43 17.85
CA THR A 82 -5.14 -12.10 17.04
C THR A 82 -5.21 -10.59 16.83
N SER A 83 -5.10 -9.79 17.89
CA SER A 83 -5.14 -8.32 17.78
C SER A 83 -4.00 -7.75 16.93
N ILE A 84 -2.78 -8.31 16.99
CA ILE A 84 -1.69 -7.90 16.09
C ILE A 84 -2.06 -8.13 14.63
N LEU A 85 -2.68 -9.27 14.31
CA LEU A 85 -3.10 -9.59 12.95
C LEU A 85 -4.25 -8.69 12.48
N GLU A 86 -5.21 -8.39 13.35
CA GLU A 86 -6.32 -7.47 13.04
C GLU A 86 -5.83 -6.04 12.76
N VAL A 87 -4.88 -5.53 13.56
CA VAL A 87 -4.28 -4.21 13.33
C VAL A 87 -3.46 -4.21 12.03
N LYS A 88 -2.75 -5.31 11.74
CA LYS A 88 -2.00 -5.48 10.48
C LYS A 88 -2.94 -5.44 9.28
N GLU A 89 -4.02 -6.23 9.31
CA GLU A 89 -5.06 -6.28 8.28
C GLU A 89 -5.73 -4.91 8.09
N THR A 90 -5.97 -4.19 9.19
CA THR A 90 -6.52 -2.82 9.14
C THR A 90 -5.62 -1.88 8.34
N ILE A 91 -4.32 -1.86 8.61
CA ILE A 91 -3.36 -1.02 7.87
C ILE A 91 -3.30 -1.43 6.40
N GLN A 92 -3.30 -2.74 6.11
CA GLN A 92 -3.25 -3.24 4.74
C GLN A 92 -4.52 -2.89 3.95
N SER A 93 -5.70 -3.01 4.56
CA SER A 93 -6.98 -2.58 3.98
C SER A 93 -6.98 -1.09 3.67
N ILE A 94 -6.45 -0.26 4.58
CA ILE A 94 -6.30 1.18 4.36
C ILE A 94 -5.46 1.46 3.11
N PHE A 95 -4.34 0.75 2.91
CA PHE A 95 -3.54 0.93 1.70
C PHE A 95 -4.27 0.44 0.44
N ALA A 96 -4.97 -0.69 0.50
CA ALA A 96 -5.74 -1.20 -0.63
C ALA A 96 -6.87 -0.25 -1.08
N GLU A 97 -7.55 0.37 -0.12
CA GLU A 97 -8.54 1.41 -0.40
C GLU A 97 -7.91 2.64 -1.08
N GLN A 98 -6.71 3.06 -0.67
CA GLN A 98 -5.99 4.18 -1.31
C GLN A 98 -5.47 3.84 -2.72
N MET A 99 -5.18 2.57 -2.99
CA MET A 99 -4.76 2.12 -4.33
C MET A 99 -5.92 2.01 -5.31
N SER A 100 -7.16 1.90 -4.81
CA SER A 100 -8.34 1.72 -5.63
C SER A 100 -8.87 3.04 -6.16
N SER A 101 -9.42 3.04 -7.37
CA SER A 101 -10.07 4.21 -7.96
C SER A 101 -11.50 3.92 -8.40
N THR A 102 -12.21 4.97 -8.78
CA THR A 102 -13.58 4.87 -9.32
C THR A 102 -13.63 4.23 -10.71
N GLY A 103 -12.48 4.05 -11.38
CA GLY A 103 -12.40 3.57 -12.76
C GLY A 103 -12.84 4.59 -13.82
N VAL A 104 -13.10 5.84 -13.43
CA VAL A 104 -13.41 6.92 -14.38
C VAL A 104 -12.18 7.20 -15.23
N VAL A 105 -12.30 7.04 -16.55
CA VAL A 105 -11.22 7.35 -17.49
C VAL A 105 -11.27 8.84 -17.86
N PRO A 106 -10.14 9.57 -17.87
CA PRO A 106 -10.09 10.97 -18.29
C PRO A 106 -10.61 11.18 -19.72
N ASP A 107 -11.25 12.32 -19.96
CA ASP A 107 -11.75 12.68 -21.29
C ASP A 107 -10.60 12.85 -22.29
N GLY A 108 -10.73 12.24 -23.47
CA GLY A 108 -9.74 12.36 -24.53
C GLY A 108 -8.57 11.37 -24.44
N LEU A 109 -8.50 10.55 -23.38
CA LEU A 109 -7.51 9.47 -23.30
C LEU A 109 -7.81 8.41 -24.37
N GLU A 110 -6.82 8.13 -25.23
CA GLU A 110 -6.95 7.18 -26.32
C GLU A 110 -6.68 5.74 -25.84
N GLU A 111 -7.58 4.80 -26.16
CA GLU A 111 -7.34 3.37 -25.96
C GLU A 111 -6.15 2.92 -26.81
N ALA A 112 -5.28 2.09 -26.24
CA ALA A 112 -4.12 1.57 -26.96
C ALA A 112 -4.54 0.64 -28.10
N GLU A 113 -3.99 0.84 -29.31
CA GLU A 113 -4.38 0.04 -30.47
C GLU A 113 -3.82 -1.40 -30.44
N ASP A 114 -2.59 -1.58 -29.94
CA ASP A 114 -1.87 -2.86 -29.89
C ASP A 114 -1.06 -3.00 -28.58
N PRO A 115 -1.73 -3.02 -27.40
CA PRO A 115 -1.04 -3.14 -26.11
C PRO A 115 -0.41 -4.52 -25.95
N THR A 116 0.75 -4.62 -25.28
CA THR A 116 1.36 -5.92 -24.95
C THR A 116 0.42 -6.78 -24.10
N TYR A 117 -0.36 -6.17 -23.22
CA TYR A 117 -1.36 -6.84 -22.38
C TYR A 117 -2.78 -6.36 -22.72
N GLU A 118 -3.54 -7.17 -23.45
CA GLU A 118 -4.91 -6.82 -23.83
C GLU A 118 -5.84 -6.66 -22.61
N VAL A 119 -6.87 -5.82 -22.72
CA VAL A 119 -7.91 -5.69 -21.69
C VAL A 119 -8.56 -7.05 -21.40
N GLY A 120 -8.69 -7.41 -20.12
CA GLY A 120 -9.16 -8.71 -19.65
C GLY A 120 -8.08 -9.80 -19.59
N SER A 121 -6.88 -9.55 -20.10
CA SER A 121 -5.72 -10.44 -19.90
C SER A 121 -5.13 -10.28 -18.51
N GLN A 122 -4.23 -11.20 -18.15
CA GLN A 122 -3.54 -11.18 -16.86
C GLN A 122 -2.05 -10.81 -17.03
N ALA A 123 -1.50 -10.13 -16.03
CA ALA A 123 -0.08 -9.80 -15.94
C ALA A 123 0.40 -9.84 -14.47
N ILE A 124 1.70 -9.98 -14.26
CA ILE A 124 2.33 -9.86 -12.94
C ILE A 124 2.91 -8.45 -12.78
N ILE A 125 2.47 -7.75 -11.74
CA ILE A 125 2.94 -6.41 -11.40
C ILE A 125 4.41 -6.46 -10.95
N LYS A 126 5.24 -5.58 -11.52
CA LYS A 126 6.64 -5.34 -11.13
C LYS A 126 6.85 -3.96 -10.50
N ALA A 127 5.84 -3.11 -10.51
CA ALA A 127 5.81 -1.87 -9.73
C ALA A 127 5.79 -2.17 -8.22
N ASP A 128 6.42 -1.30 -7.44
CA ASP A 128 6.39 -1.28 -5.97
C ASP A 128 6.01 0.13 -5.50
N HIS A 129 5.00 0.73 -6.14
CA HIS A 129 4.53 2.08 -5.79
C HIS A 129 3.93 2.09 -4.39
N MET A 130 3.17 1.03 -4.04
CA MET A 130 2.54 0.83 -2.74
C MET A 130 2.72 -0.62 -2.25
N PRO A 131 2.72 -0.84 -0.92
CA PRO A 131 2.92 -2.17 -0.35
C PRO A 131 1.92 -3.20 -0.89
N GLY A 132 2.42 -4.37 -1.26
CA GLY A 132 1.59 -5.48 -1.73
C GLY A 132 1.31 -5.49 -3.24
N MET A 133 1.79 -4.51 -4.00
CA MET A 133 1.72 -4.51 -5.47
C MET A 133 2.72 -5.48 -6.10
N TYR A 134 3.99 -5.40 -5.71
CA TYR A 134 5.05 -6.14 -6.38
C TYR A 134 4.81 -7.66 -6.33
N GLY A 135 4.72 -8.28 -7.50
CA GLY A 135 4.49 -9.71 -7.66
C GLY A 135 3.02 -10.13 -7.61
N ALA A 136 2.08 -9.21 -7.38
CA ALA A 136 0.66 -9.51 -7.49
C ALA A 136 0.27 -9.83 -8.95
N GLU A 137 -0.60 -10.82 -9.12
CA GLU A 137 -1.26 -11.08 -10.39
C GLU A 137 -2.44 -10.11 -10.54
N ALA A 138 -2.49 -9.42 -11.68
CA ALA A 138 -3.47 -8.41 -12.00
C ALA A 138 -4.22 -8.76 -13.29
N THR A 139 -5.47 -8.30 -13.37
CA THR A 139 -6.26 -8.28 -14.59
C THR A 139 -6.21 -6.88 -15.19
N ILE A 140 -5.95 -6.78 -16.49
CA ILE A 140 -5.97 -5.49 -17.21
C ILE A 140 -7.41 -5.00 -17.31
N ALA A 141 -7.73 -3.89 -16.65
CA ALA A 141 -9.04 -3.25 -16.71
C ALA A 141 -9.13 -2.20 -17.83
N GLY A 142 -7.98 -1.61 -18.22
CA GLY A 142 -7.87 -0.68 -19.34
C GLY A 142 -6.42 -0.55 -19.80
N ALA A 143 -6.22 -0.21 -21.07
CA ALA A 143 -4.92 0.01 -21.70
C ALA A 143 -5.01 1.23 -22.62
N PHE A 144 -4.12 2.20 -22.43
CA PHE A 144 -4.22 3.52 -23.05
C PHE A 144 -2.84 4.02 -23.48
N ASP A 145 -2.77 4.65 -24.65
CA ASP A 145 -1.55 5.28 -25.14
C ASP A 145 -1.56 6.76 -24.74
N THR A 146 -0.54 7.18 -23.99
CA THR A 146 -0.39 8.55 -23.48
C THR A 146 1.05 8.82 -23.06
N VAL A 147 1.31 10.02 -22.54
CA VAL A 147 2.53 10.34 -21.81
C VAL A 147 2.29 10.18 -20.31
N ALA A 148 2.99 9.23 -19.70
CA ALA A 148 3.03 9.06 -18.26
C ALA A 148 4.10 9.98 -17.64
N TYR A 149 3.75 10.66 -16.56
CA TYR A 149 4.63 11.55 -15.82
C TYR A 149 4.85 11.03 -14.40
N SER A 150 6.11 11.02 -13.97
CA SER A 150 6.40 11.00 -12.54
C SER A 150 6.48 12.45 -12.05
N VAL A 151 5.81 12.76 -10.95
CA VAL A 151 5.72 14.14 -10.46
C VAL A 151 6.11 14.26 -8.99
N THR A 152 6.67 15.41 -8.61
CA THR A 152 6.70 15.85 -7.22
C THR A 152 5.57 16.84 -7.00
N TYR A 153 4.59 16.54 -6.15
CA TYR A 153 3.44 17.43 -5.95
C TYR A 153 3.26 17.86 -4.50
N TYR A 154 2.61 19.01 -4.33
CA TYR A 154 2.33 19.62 -3.04
C TYR A 154 0.85 19.46 -2.70
N PRO A 155 0.47 18.52 -1.81
CA PRO A 155 -0.93 18.25 -1.54
C PRO A 155 -1.68 19.50 -1.07
N ILE A 156 -2.88 19.74 -1.61
CA ILE A 156 -3.70 20.90 -1.23
C ILE A 156 -4.17 20.83 0.24
N THR A 157 -4.11 19.65 0.85
CA THR A 157 -4.37 19.41 2.28
C THR A 157 -3.22 19.87 3.18
N GLY A 158 -2.08 20.28 2.61
CA GLY A 158 -0.85 20.58 3.33
C GLY A 158 -0.02 19.32 3.66
N GLY A 159 1.13 19.53 4.30
CA GLY A 159 2.11 18.48 4.58
C GLY A 159 3.36 18.60 3.70
N ASP A 160 4.24 17.62 3.83
CA ASP A 160 5.44 17.51 2.99
C ASP A 160 5.07 17.08 1.55
N PRO A 161 5.86 17.48 0.54
CA PRO A 161 5.61 17.10 -0.85
C PRO A 161 5.70 15.59 -1.05
N VAL A 162 4.88 15.07 -1.97
CA VAL A 162 4.96 13.69 -2.42
C VAL A 162 5.93 13.64 -3.59
N GLU A 163 7.16 13.21 -3.32
CA GLU A 163 8.24 13.17 -4.29
C GLU A 163 8.13 11.95 -5.23
N ASN A 164 8.43 12.15 -6.51
CA ASN A 164 8.49 11.09 -7.53
C ASN A 164 7.25 10.17 -7.56
N HIS A 165 6.06 10.74 -7.33
CA HIS A 165 4.80 10.02 -7.46
C HIS A 165 4.65 9.48 -8.88
N LYS A 166 4.30 8.20 -8.97
CA LYS A 166 4.06 7.47 -10.21
C LYS A 166 2.67 6.86 -10.18
N TRP A 167 1.82 7.07 -11.18
CA TRP A 167 1.98 7.98 -12.32
C TRP A 167 0.76 8.88 -12.41
N VAL A 168 0.92 10.06 -13.00
CA VAL A 168 -0.18 10.84 -13.59
C VAL A 168 0.01 10.87 -15.10
N ILE A 169 -1.07 11.00 -15.87
CA ILE A 169 -1.00 11.03 -17.33
C ILE A 169 -1.28 12.43 -17.89
N HIS A 170 -1.02 12.65 -19.18
CA HIS A 170 -1.16 13.95 -19.81
C HIS A 170 -2.57 14.53 -19.67
N GLU A 171 -3.58 13.69 -19.80
CA GLU A 171 -5.01 14.03 -19.70
C GLU A 171 -5.44 14.36 -18.26
N GLU A 172 -4.61 14.05 -17.27
CA GLU A 172 -4.84 14.37 -15.85
C GLU A 172 -4.10 15.65 -15.41
N LEU A 173 -3.72 16.51 -16.35
CA LEU A 173 -3.12 17.82 -16.10
C LEU A 173 -4.07 18.93 -16.54
N GLU A 174 -4.10 20.04 -15.82
CA GLU A 174 -4.91 21.20 -16.23
C GLU A 174 -4.27 21.91 -17.44
N GLY A 175 -4.88 21.76 -18.62
CA GLY A 175 -4.54 22.51 -19.83
C GLY A 175 -3.10 22.33 -20.34
N PRO A 176 -2.59 21.10 -20.50
CA PRO A 176 -1.19 20.83 -20.81
C PRO A 176 -0.82 21.16 -22.28
N GLY A 177 -1.81 21.40 -23.14
CA GLY A 177 -1.62 21.50 -24.58
C GLY A 177 -1.57 20.11 -25.22
N GLU A 178 -0.98 20.02 -26.41
CA GLU A 178 -0.89 18.75 -27.18
C GLU A 178 0.49 18.09 -27.07
N ALA A 179 1.52 18.86 -26.70
CA ALA A 179 2.89 18.39 -26.70
C ALA A 179 3.26 17.82 -25.32
N PRO A 180 4.05 16.74 -25.25
CA PRO A 180 4.59 16.25 -23.99
C PRO A 180 5.35 17.35 -23.23
N LEU A 181 5.22 17.36 -21.90
CA LEU A 181 5.85 18.36 -21.05
C LEU A 181 7.24 17.89 -20.57
N GLU A 182 8.19 18.82 -20.52
CA GLU A 182 9.58 18.52 -20.16
C GLU A 182 9.78 18.45 -18.63
N PRO A 183 10.75 17.69 -18.14
CA PRO A 183 11.15 17.71 -16.74
C PRO A 183 11.47 19.12 -16.21
N GLY A 184 11.04 19.40 -14.99
CA GLY A 184 11.12 20.72 -14.34
C GLY A 184 9.95 21.65 -14.67
N THR A 185 9.02 21.25 -15.53
CA THR A 185 7.79 22.01 -15.80
C THR A 185 6.86 21.95 -14.58
N GLU A 186 6.39 23.12 -14.15
CA GLU A 186 5.35 23.23 -13.12
C GLU A 186 3.96 23.13 -13.77
N VAL A 187 3.10 22.29 -13.19
CA VAL A 187 1.74 21.99 -13.67
C VAL A 187 0.75 21.98 -12.52
N THR A 188 -0.54 22.01 -12.84
CA THR A 188 -1.62 21.72 -11.89
C THR A 188 -2.24 20.37 -12.24
N LEU A 189 -2.42 19.51 -11.24
CA LEU A 189 -2.99 18.18 -11.41
C LEU A 189 -4.52 18.23 -11.42
N ASP A 190 -5.14 17.47 -12.32
CA ASP A 190 -6.58 17.15 -12.38
C ASP A 190 -6.80 15.65 -12.07
N ALA A 191 -5.85 15.03 -11.36
CA ALA A 191 -5.90 13.66 -10.87
C ALA A 191 -6.38 13.61 -9.42
N ASP A 192 -7.20 12.63 -9.08
CA ASP A 192 -7.71 12.43 -7.71
C ASP A 192 -7.31 11.08 -7.10
N HIS A 193 -6.18 10.51 -7.53
CA HIS A 193 -5.72 9.16 -7.12
C HIS A 193 -5.56 9.04 -5.60
N MET A 194 -5.15 10.13 -4.95
CA MET A 194 -5.10 10.26 -3.50
C MET A 194 -5.68 11.60 -3.07
N LYS A 195 -6.23 11.63 -1.85
CA LYS A 195 -6.79 12.86 -1.28
C LYS A 195 -5.74 13.97 -1.25
N GLY A 196 -6.10 15.12 -1.81
CA GLY A 196 -5.23 16.30 -1.86
C GLY A 196 -4.37 16.42 -3.13
N MET A 197 -4.52 15.50 -4.09
CA MET A 197 -3.87 15.56 -5.40
C MET A 197 -4.59 16.50 -6.38
N ASP A 198 -5.92 16.43 -6.45
CA ASP A 198 -6.72 17.29 -7.34
C ASP A 198 -6.50 18.78 -7.01
N GLY A 199 -6.12 19.56 -8.03
CA GLY A 199 -5.74 20.96 -7.94
C GLY A 199 -4.35 21.22 -7.32
N ALA A 200 -3.58 20.19 -7.00
CA ALA A 200 -2.23 20.36 -6.46
C ALA A 200 -1.27 20.89 -7.52
N THR A 201 -0.37 21.78 -7.11
CA THR A 201 0.80 22.14 -7.91
C THR A 201 1.79 20.98 -7.90
N ALA A 202 2.32 20.65 -9.07
CA ALA A 202 3.30 19.59 -9.24
C ALA A 202 4.44 20.01 -10.17
N VAL A 203 5.60 19.40 -10.00
CA VAL A 203 6.76 19.51 -10.88
C VAL A 203 6.97 18.17 -11.56
N ILE A 204 7.09 18.20 -12.89
CA ILE A 204 7.38 17.00 -13.67
C ILE A 204 8.83 16.58 -13.42
N GLU A 205 9.03 15.34 -12.96
CA GLU A 205 10.36 14.75 -12.75
C GLU A 205 10.81 13.96 -13.97
N SER A 206 9.90 13.22 -14.61
CA SER A 206 10.16 12.50 -15.84
C SER A 206 8.88 12.35 -16.67
N ALA A 207 9.06 12.14 -17.97
CA ALA A 207 7.99 11.93 -18.93
C ALA A 207 8.33 10.70 -19.79
N GLU A 208 7.36 9.83 -20.01
CA GLU A 208 7.49 8.61 -20.80
C GLU A 208 6.27 8.46 -21.72
N ASP A 209 6.50 8.48 -23.04
CA ASP A 209 5.49 8.14 -24.05
C ASP A 209 5.38 6.61 -24.11
N THR A 210 4.27 6.06 -23.61
CA THR A 210 4.12 4.62 -23.32
C THR A 210 2.66 4.23 -23.18
N THR A 211 2.39 2.91 -23.20
CA THR A 211 1.08 2.39 -22.81
C THR A 211 0.99 2.33 -21.29
N VAL A 212 -0.05 2.97 -20.74
CA VAL A 212 -0.42 2.86 -19.33
C VAL A 212 -1.59 1.90 -19.15
N TYR A 213 -1.62 1.24 -18.01
CA TYR A 213 -2.62 0.25 -17.68
C TYR A 213 -3.35 0.61 -16.40
N MET A 214 -4.67 0.39 -16.42
CA MET A 214 -5.51 0.37 -15.25
C MET A 214 -5.73 -1.09 -14.83
N LEU A 215 -5.60 -1.40 -13.54
CA LEU A 215 -5.53 -2.79 -13.06
C LEU A 215 -6.56 -3.11 -11.98
N ASP A 216 -7.12 -4.32 -12.05
CA ASP A 216 -7.75 -4.98 -10.90
C ASP A 216 -6.82 -6.06 -10.37
N PHE A 217 -6.54 -6.07 -9.06
CA PHE A 217 -5.68 -7.09 -8.47
C PHE A 217 -6.03 -7.38 -7.01
N THR A 218 -5.47 -8.47 -6.50
CA THR A 218 -5.40 -8.72 -5.06
C THR A 218 -3.95 -8.53 -4.65
N THR A 219 -3.69 -7.70 -3.64
CA THR A 219 -2.35 -7.50 -3.11
C THR A 219 -1.71 -8.83 -2.73
N THR A 220 -0.38 -8.89 -2.64
CA THR A 220 0.31 -10.09 -2.13
C THR A 220 -0.05 -10.43 -0.67
N THR A 221 -0.80 -9.55 0.01
CA THR A 221 -1.27 -9.72 1.38
C THR A 221 -2.76 -10.10 1.48
N GLY A 222 -3.52 -10.03 0.38
CA GLY A 222 -4.87 -10.59 0.28
C GLY A 222 -6.00 -9.57 0.13
N GLU A 223 -5.69 -8.27 0.11
CA GLU A 223 -6.68 -7.21 -0.05
C GLU A 223 -6.99 -6.94 -1.52
N LYS A 224 -8.26 -6.65 -1.83
CA LYS A 224 -8.67 -6.34 -3.20
C LYS A 224 -8.40 -4.88 -3.53
N VAL A 225 -7.92 -4.64 -4.74
CA VAL A 225 -7.73 -3.32 -5.33
C VAL A 225 -8.43 -3.31 -6.68
N GLU A 226 -9.27 -2.30 -6.91
CA GLU A 226 -10.04 -2.16 -8.15
C GLU A 226 -9.65 -0.87 -8.87
N ASN A 227 -9.50 -0.96 -10.19
CA ASN A 227 -9.19 0.15 -11.08
C ASN A 227 -7.97 0.96 -10.66
N HIS A 228 -6.90 0.31 -10.21
CA HIS A 228 -5.66 0.97 -9.84
C HIS A 228 -5.06 1.72 -11.03
N LYS A 229 -4.68 2.98 -10.79
CA LYS A 229 -4.07 3.90 -11.74
C LYS A 229 -2.72 4.36 -11.19
N TRP A 230 -1.66 4.39 -11.97
CA TRP A 230 -1.44 3.68 -13.23
C TRP A 230 -0.18 2.85 -13.09
N VAL A 231 -0.01 1.86 -13.96
CA VAL A 231 1.30 1.24 -14.18
C VAL A 231 1.66 1.34 -15.65
N THR A 232 2.95 1.45 -15.97
CA THR A 232 3.40 1.43 -17.38
C THR A 232 3.62 -0.01 -17.86
N GLU A 233 3.71 -0.19 -19.18
CA GLU A 233 3.97 -1.49 -19.78
C GLU A 233 5.22 -2.19 -19.23
N SER A 234 6.28 -1.41 -18.96
CA SER A 234 7.54 -1.92 -18.42
C SER A 234 7.46 -2.37 -16.96
N GLU A 235 6.41 -1.93 -16.24
CA GLU A 235 6.11 -2.32 -14.87
C GLU A 235 5.23 -3.56 -14.77
N LEU A 236 4.97 -4.22 -15.91
CA LEU A 236 4.25 -5.48 -16.01
C LEU A 236 5.14 -6.58 -16.60
N SER A 237 4.79 -7.82 -16.29
CA SER A 237 5.40 -9.01 -16.89
C SER A 237 4.34 -10.06 -17.20
N PRO A 238 4.56 -10.96 -18.17
CA PRO A 238 3.62 -12.03 -18.47
C PRO A 238 3.40 -12.97 -17.28
N VAL A 239 2.19 -13.52 -17.18
CA VAL A 239 1.94 -14.70 -16.33
C VAL A 239 2.61 -15.91 -16.98
N GLU A 240 3.26 -16.77 -16.19
CA GLU A 240 3.89 -18.01 -16.66
C GLU A 240 2.88 -19.11 -17.06
#